data_AF-X0WGR1-F1
#
_entry.id   AF-X0WGR1-F1
#
_cell.length_a   1.000
_cell.length_b   1.000
_cell.length_c   1.000
_cell.angle_alpha   90.00
_cell.angle_beta   90.00
_cell.angle_gamma   90.00
#
_symmetry.space_group_name_H-M   'P 1'
#
loop_
_entity.id
_entity.type
_entity.pdbx_description
1 polymer ?
#
loop_
_entity_poly.entity_id
_entity_poly.type
_entity_poly.pdbx_seq_one_letter_code
_entity_poly.pdbx_strand_id
1 'polypeptide(L)'
;MKFCDNCGTFLEGREFEHRTRLFCPECGQIHYDQLKVGAGGLIECNGKLLLLQRTKAPFEHYWNLPAGYVESDESPPQAVIREVNEETGLVVEVEELSTSTFLLMIREATAS
;
A
#
# COMPACT_ATOMS: atom_id res chain seq x y z
N MET A 1 -1.58 -8.97 -15.76
CA MET A 1 -0.34 -9.42 -16.41
C MET A 1 -0.71 -10.18 -17.68
N LYS A 2 -0.03 -9.96 -18.83
CA LYS A 2 -0.34 -10.65 -20.11
C LYS A 2 0.67 -11.74 -20.49
N PHE A 3 1.90 -11.64 -19.99
CA PHE A 3 3.02 -12.52 -20.33
C PHE A 3 3.63 -13.09 -19.04
N CYS A 4 4.20 -14.29 -19.14
CA CYS A 4 4.89 -14.97 -18.05
C CYS A 4 6.15 -14.20 -17.64
N ASP A 5 6.31 -13.92 -16.34
CA ASP A 5 7.50 -13.27 -15.78
C ASP A 5 8.78 -14.12 -15.87
N ASN A 6 8.65 -15.44 -15.98
CA ASN A 6 9.78 -16.36 -16.07
C ASN A 6 10.27 -16.60 -17.52
N CYS A 7 9.38 -16.75 -18.49
CA CYS A 7 9.78 -17.10 -19.87
C CYS A 7 9.23 -16.20 -20.99
N GLY A 8 8.36 -15.24 -20.68
CA GLY A 8 7.81 -14.29 -21.65
C GLY A 8 6.65 -14.80 -22.52
N THR A 9 6.25 -16.07 -22.40
CA THR A 9 5.10 -16.63 -23.12
C THR A 9 3.77 -16.00 -22.69
N PHE A 10 2.80 -15.88 -23.60
CA PHE A 10 1.45 -15.39 -23.28
C PHE A 10 0.75 -16.31 -22.27
N LEU A 11 0.02 -15.72 -21.32
CA LEU A 11 -0.66 -16.46 -20.26
C LEU A 11 -2.10 -16.83 -20.66
N GLU A 12 -2.53 -18.01 -20.26
CA GLU A 12 -3.88 -18.53 -20.51
C GLU A 12 -4.64 -18.74 -19.20
N GLY A 13 -5.96 -18.59 -19.22
CA GLY A 13 -6.81 -18.89 -18.08
C GLY A 13 -6.98 -20.40 -17.92
N ARG A 14 -6.70 -20.94 -16.73
CA ARG A 14 -6.90 -22.37 -16.40
C ARG A 14 -7.55 -22.49 -15.02
N GLU A 15 -8.49 -23.42 -14.88
CA GLU A 15 -9.02 -23.79 -13.56
C GLU A 15 -7.92 -24.49 -12.74
N PHE A 16 -7.58 -23.90 -11.59
CA PHE A 16 -6.62 -24.44 -10.63
C PHE A 16 -7.05 -24.05 -9.21
N GLU A 17 -7.11 -25.01 -8.30
CA GLU A 17 -7.59 -24.80 -6.93
C GLU A 17 -8.96 -24.12 -6.86
N HIS A 18 -9.91 -24.56 -7.70
CA HIS A 18 -11.29 -24.05 -7.77
C HIS A 18 -11.40 -22.56 -8.15
N ARG A 19 -10.39 -22.00 -8.83
CA ARG A 19 -10.40 -20.65 -9.38
C ARG A 19 -9.76 -20.65 -10.77
N THR A 20 -10.23 -19.77 -11.64
CA THR A 20 -9.52 -19.48 -12.89
C THR A 20 -8.26 -18.67 -12.54
N ARG A 21 -7.10 -19.19 -12.93
CA ARG A 21 -5.79 -18.54 -12.72
C ARG A 21 -5.06 -18.39 -14.04
N LEU A 22 -4.12 -17.44 -14.09
CA LEU A 22 -3.21 -17.31 -15.21
C LEU A 22 -2.16 -18.43 -15.16
N PHE A 23 -2.04 -19.17 -16.24
CA PHE A 23 -1.15 -20.31 -16.39
C PHE A 23 -0.27 -20.12 -17.63
N CYS A 24 1.02 -20.45 -17.52
CA CYS A 24 1.94 -20.42 -18.65
C CYS A 24 2.00 -21.81 -19.33
N PRO A 25 1.63 -21.92 -20.62
CA PRO A 25 1.65 -23.20 -21.34
C PRO A 25 3.06 -23.72 -21.63
N GLU A 26 4.08 -22.85 -21.62
CA GLU A 26 5.46 -23.23 -21.95
C GLU A 26 6.22 -23.79 -20.74
N CYS A 27 6.30 -23.04 -19.64
CA CYS A 27 7.07 -23.45 -18.46
C CYS A 27 6.23 -24.09 -17.35
N GLY A 28 4.90 -24.11 -17.49
CA GLY A 28 3.98 -24.73 -16.53
C GLY A 28 3.69 -23.90 -15.27
N GLN A 29 4.22 -22.68 -15.17
CA GLN A 29 4.03 -21.83 -13.99
C GLN A 29 2.59 -21.32 -13.85
N ILE A 30 2.11 -21.26 -12.60
CA ILE A 30 0.83 -20.67 -12.22
C ILE A 30 1.11 -19.30 -11.61
N HIS A 31 0.45 -18.27 -12.14
CA HIS A 31 0.59 -16.90 -11.65
C HIS A 31 -0.61 -16.55 -10.77
N TYR A 32 -0.30 -16.17 -9.54
CA TYR A 32 -1.28 -15.76 -8.55
C TYR A 32 -1.43 -14.24 -8.59
N ASP A 33 -2.67 -13.77 -8.60
CA ASP A 33 -2.93 -12.34 -8.40
C ASP A 33 -2.51 -11.95 -6.99
N GLN A 34 -1.61 -10.99 -6.90
CA GLN A 34 -1.17 -10.41 -5.63
C GLN A 34 -1.93 -9.11 -5.40
N LEU A 35 -2.54 -8.99 -4.23
CA LEU A 35 -3.07 -7.71 -3.79
C LEU A 35 -1.90 -6.79 -3.42
N LYS A 36 -1.99 -5.53 -3.83
CA LYS A 36 -1.11 -4.49 -3.31
C LYS A 36 -1.60 -4.09 -1.93
N VAL A 37 -0.71 -4.15 -0.95
CA VAL A 37 -0.99 -3.71 0.42
C VAL A 37 -0.60 -2.25 0.55
N GLY A 38 -1.50 -1.44 1.11
CA GLY A 38 -1.24 -0.06 1.46
C GLY A 38 -1.36 0.15 2.97
N ALA A 39 -0.64 1.13 3.49
CA ALA A 39 -0.70 1.56 4.88
C ALA A 39 -0.94 3.07 4.94
N GLY A 40 -1.86 3.52 5.80
CA GLY A 40 -2.18 4.93 6.00
C GLY A 40 -2.20 5.34 7.47
N GLY A 41 -1.86 6.61 7.73
CA GLY A 41 -1.74 7.15 9.09
C GLY A 41 -2.88 8.09 9.45
N LEU A 42 -3.58 7.83 10.56
CA LEU A 42 -4.42 8.80 11.24
C LEU A 42 -3.58 9.50 12.31
N ILE A 43 -3.02 10.66 11.96
CA ILE A 43 -2.11 11.37 12.84
C ILE A 43 -2.89 12.46 13.57
N GLU A 44 -2.95 12.34 14.89
CA GLU A 44 -3.52 13.35 15.78
C GLU A 44 -2.39 14.13 16.45
N CYS A 45 -2.49 15.45 16.45
CA CYS A 45 -1.61 16.33 17.21
C CYS A 45 -2.43 17.48 17.80
N ASN A 46 -2.43 17.61 19.13
CA ASN A 46 -3.17 18.63 19.87
C ASN A 46 -4.67 18.68 19.53
N GLY A 47 -5.33 17.52 19.43
CA GLY A 47 -6.76 17.43 19.10
C GLY A 47 -7.10 17.76 17.65
N LYS A 48 -6.11 17.80 16.75
CA LYS A 48 -6.28 18.04 15.31
C LYS A 48 -5.72 16.86 14.52
N LEU A 49 -6.34 16.58 13.37
CA LEU A 49 -5.89 15.55 12.44
C LEU A 49 -5.07 16.14 11.31
N LEU A 50 -3.98 15.46 10.93
CA LEU A 50 -3.23 15.76 9.73
C LEU A 50 -3.95 15.21 8.49
N LEU A 51 -4.16 16.06 7.49
CA LEU A 51 -4.68 15.69 6.18
C LEU A 51 -3.81 16.32 5.10
N LEU A 52 -3.60 15.58 4.01
CA LEU A 52 -2.94 16.05 2.81
C LEU A 52 -3.99 16.47 1.80
N GLN A 53 -3.74 17.57 1.09
CA GLN A 53 -4.56 17.93 -0.07
C GLN A 53 -3.84 17.52 -1.34
N ARG A 54 -4.48 16.68 -2.16
CA ARG A 54 -3.90 16.22 -3.42
C ARG A 54 -3.78 17.37 -4.41
N THR A 55 -2.62 17.51 -5.03
CA THR A 55 -2.33 18.53 -6.05
C THR A 55 -2.36 17.98 -7.48
N LYS A 56 -2.70 16.71 -7.65
CA LYS A 56 -2.68 16.02 -8.95
C LYS A 56 -3.86 15.07 -9.09
N ALA A 57 -4.33 14.89 -10.33
CA ALA A 57 -5.32 13.88 -10.67
C ALA A 57 -4.76 12.44 -10.54
N PRO A 58 -5.62 11.42 -10.30
CA PRO A 58 -7.04 11.55 -9.97
C PRO A 58 -7.23 12.13 -8.55
N PHE A 59 -8.39 12.74 -8.33
CA PHE A 59 -8.81 13.33 -7.04
C PHE A 59 -8.01 14.57 -6.61
N GLU A 60 -7.68 15.45 -7.55
CA GLU A 60 -7.13 16.76 -7.23
C GLU A 60 -8.06 17.54 -6.28
N HIS A 61 -7.46 18.26 -5.32
CA HIS A 61 -8.12 19.03 -4.25
C HIS A 61 -8.86 18.22 -3.17
N TYR A 62 -8.96 16.90 -3.30
CA TYR A 62 -9.47 16.05 -2.22
C TYR A 62 -8.46 15.94 -1.08
N TRP A 63 -9.01 15.74 0.12
CA TRP A 63 -8.23 15.48 1.32
C TRP A 63 -8.01 13.98 1.51
N ASN A 64 -6.78 13.59 1.84
CA ASN A 64 -6.39 12.22 2.15
C ASN A 64 -5.55 12.15 3.42
N LEU A 65 -5.51 10.97 4.02
CA LEU A 65 -4.48 10.64 5.01
C LEU A 65 -3.14 10.43 4.30
N PRO A 66 -2.01 10.72 4.97
CA PRO A 66 -0.72 10.25 4.49
C PRO A 66 -0.71 8.73 4.38
N ALA A 67 -0.32 8.21 3.22
CA ALA A 67 -0.41 6.78 2.94
C ALA A 67 0.37 6.39 1.68
N GLY A 68 0.85 5.16 1.67
CA GLY A 68 1.48 4.58 0.49
C GLY A 68 1.50 3.05 0.51
N TYR A 69 2.22 2.49 -0.46
CA TYR A 69 2.32 1.04 -0.59
C TYR A 69 3.36 0.49 0.37
N VAL A 70 3.08 -0.69 0.92
CA VAL A 70 4.06 -1.44 1.70
C VAL A 70 5.06 -2.06 0.74
N GLU A 71 6.33 -1.73 0.92
CA GLU A 71 7.43 -2.34 0.15
C GLU A 71 7.78 -3.75 0.65
N SER A 72 8.53 -4.50 -0.14
CA SER A 72 8.77 -5.93 0.13
C SER A 72 9.66 -6.21 1.35
N ASP A 73 10.39 -5.21 1.82
CA ASP A 73 11.37 -5.27 2.90
C ASP A 73 10.92 -4.55 4.18
N GLU A 74 9.66 -4.12 4.24
CA GLU A 74 9.11 -3.40 5.39
C GLU A 74 7.76 -3.96 5.87
N SER A 75 7.42 -3.66 7.12
CA SER A 75 6.10 -3.93 7.71
C SER A 75 5.14 -2.75 7.48
N PRO A 76 3.81 -2.93 7.57
CA PRO A 76 2.86 -1.82 7.43
C PRO A 76 3.11 -0.62 8.36
N PRO A 77 3.53 -0.79 9.63
CA PRO A 77 3.99 0.32 10.47
C PRO A 77 5.21 1.06 9.93
N GLN A 78 6.22 0.33 9.44
CA GLN A 78 7.41 0.96 8.86
C GLN A 78 7.06 1.75 7.60
N ALA A 79 6.20 1.17 6.75
CA ALA A 79 5.70 1.84 5.55
C ALA A 79 5.02 3.17 5.88
N VAL A 80 4.11 3.20 6.85
CA VAL A 80 3.42 4.47 7.19
C VAL A 80 4.39 5.51 7.72
N ILE A 81 5.37 5.12 8.55
CA ILE A 81 6.34 6.05 9.12
C ILE A 81 7.16 6.68 7.99
N ARG A 82 7.62 5.85 7.04
CA ARG A 82 8.34 6.30 5.84
C ARG A 82 7.48 7.25 4.99
N GLU A 83 6.27 6.84 4.62
CA GLU A 83 5.38 7.63 3.77
C GLU A 83 5.00 8.98 4.40
N VAL A 84 4.70 9.00 5.70
CA VAL A 84 4.44 10.25 6.43
C VAL A 84 5.66 11.17 6.36
N ASN A 85 6.87 10.64 6.55
CA ASN A 85 8.08 11.43 6.46
C ASN A 85 8.32 11.97 5.04
N GLU A 86 8.14 11.15 4.01
CA GLU A 86 8.32 11.55 2.61
C GLU A 86 7.30 12.63 2.17
N GLU A 87 6.04 12.48 2.58
CA GLU A 87 4.96 13.39 2.15
C GLU A 87 4.90 14.70 2.97
N THR A 88 5.39 14.68 4.21
CA THR A 88 5.17 15.80 5.17
C THR A 88 6.42 16.30 5.88
N GLY A 89 7.51 15.52 5.88
CA GLY A 89 8.72 15.79 6.66
C GLY A 89 8.59 15.49 8.16
N LEU A 90 7.43 15.03 8.64
CA LEU A 90 7.22 14.74 10.06
C LEU A 90 7.86 13.43 10.48
N VAL A 91 8.32 13.38 11.72
CA VAL A 91 8.75 12.13 12.39
C VAL A 91 7.65 11.72 13.36
N VAL A 92 7.23 10.46 13.23
CA VAL A 92 6.05 9.92 13.90
C VAL A 92 6.33 8.54 14.50
N GLU A 93 5.58 8.19 15.55
CA GLU A 93 5.59 6.87 16.17
C GLU A 93 4.20 6.23 16.11
N VAL A 94 4.15 4.93 15.80
CA VAL A 94 2.91 4.18 15.67
C VAL A 94 2.46 3.67 17.04
N GLU A 95 1.27 4.09 17.49
CA GLU A 95 0.71 3.61 18.77
C GLU A 95 -0.16 2.38 18.61
N GLU A 96 -1.02 2.34 17.60
CA GLU A 96 -2.03 1.29 17.43
C GLU A 96 -2.22 0.89 15.96
N LEU A 97 -2.31 -0.42 15.75
CA LEU A 97 -2.67 -1.05 14.48
C LEU A 97 -4.17 -1.37 14.40
N SER A 98 -4.90 -0.68 13.51
CA SER A 98 -6.29 -1.00 13.20
C SER A 98 -6.42 -1.78 11.89
N THR A 99 -7.23 -2.85 11.90
CA THR A 99 -7.38 -3.83 10.81
C THR A 99 -8.58 -3.58 9.87
N SER A 100 -9.47 -2.63 10.20
CA SER A 100 -10.68 -2.35 9.39
C SER A 100 -10.36 -1.67 8.04
N THR A 101 -9.22 -1.00 7.98
CA THR A 101 -8.52 -0.39 6.85
C THR A 101 -7.20 -0.01 7.50
N PHE A 102 -6.03 -0.42 6.99
CA PHE A 102 -4.74 -0.22 7.70
C PHE A 102 -4.55 1.27 8.03
N LEU A 103 -4.92 1.61 9.26
CA LEU A 103 -5.02 2.94 9.83
C LEU A 103 -4.20 2.88 11.10
N LEU A 104 -3.13 3.66 11.13
CA LEU A 104 -2.24 3.75 12.26
C LEU A 104 -2.52 5.04 13.02
N MET A 105 -2.88 4.94 14.29
CA MET A 105 -3.01 6.12 15.14
C MET A 105 -1.63 6.52 15.67
N ILE A 106 -1.31 7.81 15.50
CA ILE A 106 -0.05 8.42 15.89
C ILE A 106 -0.40 9.66 16.70
N ARG A 107 0.06 9.75 17.95
CA ARG A 107 -0.23 10.89 18.84
C ARG A 107 0.83 11.98 18.87
N GLU A 108 2.04 11.71 18.40
CA GLU A 108 3.12 12.71 18.43
C GLU A 108 3.81 12.77 17.07
N ALA A 109 3.68 13.94 16.43
CA ALA A 109 4.46 14.32 15.26
C ALA A 109 5.40 15.46 15.68
N THR A 110 6.70 15.24 15.56
CA THR A 110 7.71 16.29 15.80
C THR A 110 8.25 16.79 14.46
N ALA A 111 8.37 18.12 14.33
CA ALA A 111 9.02 18.74 13.18
C ALA A 111 10.53 18.79 13.42
N SER A 112 11.32 18.36 12.43
CA SER A 112 12.78 18.48 12.43
C SER A 112 13.23 19.94 12.31
#